data_AF-A0A2V2GEL4-F1
#
_entry.id   AF-A0A2V2GEL4-F1
#
_cell.length_a   1.000
_cell.length_b   1.000
_cell.length_c   1.000
_cell.angle_alpha   90.00
_cell.angle_beta   90.00
_cell.angle_gamma   90.00
#
_symmetry.space_group_name_H-M   'P 1'
#
loop_
_entity.id
_entity.type
_entity.pdbx_description
1 polymer ?
#
loop_
_entity_poly.entity_id
_entity_poly.type
_entity_poly.pdbx_seq_one_letter_code
_entity_poly.pdbx_strand_id
1 'polypeptide(L)'
;MKYFKVKAKCGHVRRGKYILMDFYVKAENGKEAALIVRHKPRVKHDWKDAIESVDEICEIEYFDGKAQMKKNLYFSVTNSSEQRRLNVIDYEAVIELETPKQRKRDKNFAYFVKMNKIIKNDFKKRLAEVI
;
A
#
# COMPACT_ATOMS: atom_id res chain seq x y z
N MET A 1 22.14 -16.20 -10.52
CA MET A 1 21.55 -14.89 -10.92
C MET A 1 20.63 -14.99 -12.13
N LYS A 2 19.40 -14.52 -11.97
CA LYS A 2 18.32 -14.41 -12.96
C LYS A 2 17.87 -12.96 -13.09
N TYR A 3 17.02 -12.68 -14.08
CA TYR A 3 16.47 -11.35 -14.35
C TYR A 3 14.99 -11.28 -13.98
N PHE A 4 14.57 -10.20 -13.33
CA PHE A 4 13.20 -10.03 -12.89
C PHE A 4 12.64 -8.66 -13.25
N LYS A 5 11.38 -8.65 -13.67
CA LYS A 5 10.49 -7.49 -13.70
C LYS A 5 9.61 -7.54 -12.46
N VAL A 6 9.67 -6.52 -11.63
CA VAL A 6 8.88 -6.41 -10.41
C VAL A 6 7.99 -5.18 -10.52
N LYS A 7 6.68 -5.39 -10.49
CA LYS A 7 5.71 -4.31 -10.48
C LYS A 7 5.42 -3.90 -9.05
N ALA A 8 5.56 -2.62 -8.73
CA ALA A 8 5.42 -2.12 -7.35
C ALA A 8 4.56 -0.86 -7.27
N LYS A 9 3.92 -0.66 -6.11
CA LYS A 9 3.12 0.52 -5.78
C LYS A 9 4.05 1.66 -5.34
N CYS A 10 4.10 2.70 -6.15
CA CYS A 10 4.91 3.89 -5.92
C CYS A 10 4.09 5.08 -5.39
N GLY A 11 4.73 5.93 -4.61
CA GLY A 11 4.14 7.06 -3.90
C GLY A 11 4.49 8.43 -4.47
N HIS A 12 4.48 9.45 -3.61
CA HIS A 12 4.61 10.85 -4.00
C HIS A 12 3.55 11.33 -5.02
N VAL A 13 2.40 10.65 -5.08
CA VAL A 13 1.25 10.95 -5.95
C VAL A 13 -0.01 11.29 -5.14
N ARG A 14 0.20 11.91 -3.96
CA ARG A 14 -0.80 12.24 -2.91
C ARG A 14 -1.11 11.09 -1.92
N ARG A 15 -1.81 11.44 -0.84
CA ARG A 15 -2.19 10.52 0.24
C ARG A 15 -3.29 9.58 -0.23
N GLY A 16 -3.19 8.30 0.15
CA GLY A 16 -4.18 7.28 -0.24
C GLY A 16 -4.17 6.94 -1.72
N LYS A 17 -3.15 7.36 -2.47
CA LYS A 17 -2.99 7.09 -3.89
C LYS A 17 -1.65 6.45 -4.18
N TYR A 18 -1.55 5.72 -5.29
CA TYR A 18 -0.33 5.13 -5.80
C TYR A 18 -0.35 5.06 -7.33
N ILE A 19 0.84 4.83 -7.91
CA ILE A 19 0.99 4.44 -9.31
C ILE A 19 1.72 3.10 -9.35
N LEU A 20 1.46 2.29 -10.38
CA LEU A 20 2.19 1.04 -10.60
C LEU A 20 3.37 1.32 -11.51
N MET A 21 4.56 0.92 -11.07
CA MET A 21 5.78 1.05 -11.86
C MET A 21 6.54 -0.26 -11.89
N ASP A 22 7.15 -0.56 -13.04
CA ASP A 22 7.99 -1.73 -13.23
C ASP A 22 9.44 -1.42 -12.87
N PHE A 23 10.05 -2.32 -12.10
CA PHE A 23 11.46 -2.30 -11.72
C PHE A 23 12.17 -3.52 -12.28
N TYR A 24 13.38 -3.32 -12.76
CA TYR A 24 14.18 -4.37 -13.39
C TYR A 24 15.41 -4.64 -12.52
N VAL A 25 15.52 -5.86 -11.98
CA VAL A 25 16.58 -6.25 -11.04
C VAL A 25 17.16 -7.63 -11.36
N LYS A 26 18.43 -7.83 -11.03
CA LYS A 26 19.06 -9.16 -10.99
C LYS A 26 18.96 -9.71 -9.56
N ALA A 27 18.61 -10.98 -9.41
CA ALA A 27 18.52 -11.68 -8.11
C ALA A 27 18.69 -13.19 -8.29
N GLU A 28 18.86 -13.96 -7.22
CA GLU A 28 18.87 -15.43 -7.29
C GLU A 28 17.47 -16.01 -7.45
N ASN A 29 16.45 -15.35 -6.87
CA ASN A 29 15.06 -15.78 -6.94
C ASN A 29 14.09 -14.60 -6.83
N GLY A 30 12.80 -14.86 -7.11
CA GLY A 30 11.77 -13.82 -7.08
C GLY A 30 11.54 -13.20 -5.70
N LYS A 31 11.79 -13.92 -4.59
CA LYS A 31 11.65 -13.36 -3.24
C LYS A 31 12.71 -12.30 -2.98
N GLU A 32 13.94 -12.58 -3.37
CA GLU A 32 15.05 -11.62 -3.30
C GLU A 32 14.79 -10.42 -4.22
N ALA A 33 14.30 -10.64 -5.44
CA ALA A 33 13.93 -9.56 -6.35
C ALA A 33 12.86 -8.63 -5.74
N ALA A 34 11.81 -9.20 -5.15
CA ALA A 34 10.77 -8.46 -4.46
C ALA A 34 11.33 -7.65 -3.27
N LEU A 35 12.24 -8.25 -2.49
CA LEU A 35 12.88 -7.60 -1.35
C LEU A 35 13.74 -6.40 -1.80
N ILE A 36 14.56 -6.58 -2.83
CA ILE A 36 15.38 -5.51 -3.41
C ILE A 36 14.49 -4.33 -3.84
N VAL A 37 13.39 -4.62 -4.53
CA VAL A 37 12.49 -3.58 -5.07
C VAL A 37 11.66 -2.91 -3.97
N ARG A 38 11.25 -3.65 -2.93
CA ARG A 38 10.50 -3.10 -1.79
C ARG A 38 11.21 -1.94 -1.11
N HIS A 39 12.55 -1.97 -1.10
CA HIS A 39 13.39 -0.93 -0.50
C HIS A 39 13.89 0.13 -1.49
N LYS A 40 13.42 0.12 -2.75
CA LYS A 40 13.76 1.17 -3.72
C LYS A 40 13.06 2.49 -3.39
N PRO A 41 13.67 3.63 -3.77
CA PRO A 41 13.01 4.92 -3.68
C PRO A 41 11.65 4.92 -4.36
N ARG A 42 10.75 5.76 -3.86
CA ARG A 42 9.36 5.91 -4.33
C ARG A 42 8.43 4.74 -4.02
N VAL A 43 8.93 3.52 -3.81
CA VAL A 43 8.09 2.38 -3.41
C VAL A 43 7.51 2.61 -2.02
N LYS A 44 6.24 2.26 -1.84
CA LYS A 44 5.55 2.40 -0.56
C LYS A 44 5.87 1.24 0.38
N HIS A 45 7.10 1.20 0.89
CA HIS A 45 7.61 0.09 1.71
C HIS A 45 6.76 -0.27 2.94
N ASP A 46 5.96 0.66 3.46
CA ASP A 46 5.09 0.46 4.64
C ASP A 46 3.80 -0.29 4.29
N TRP A 47 3.46 -0.41 3.01
CA TRP A 47 2.26 -1.11 2.59
C TRP A 47 2.51 -2.62 2.56
N LYS A 48 1.57 -3.40 3.11
CA LYS A 48 1.70 -4.86 3.15
C LYS A 48 1.88 -5.44 1.74
N ASP A 49 1.10 -4.92 0.81
CA ASP A 49 0.99 -5.25 -0.61
C ASP A 49 1.74 -4.26 -1.52
N ALA A 50 2.91 -3.78 -1.09
CA ALA A 50 3.73 -2.84 -1.87
C ALA A 50 4.21 -3.41 -3.22
N ILE A 51 4.35 -4.73 -3.32
CA ILE A 51 4.74 -5.45 -4.53
C ILE A 51 3.48 -6.08 -5.13
N GLU A 52 3.22 -5.81 -6.40
CA GLU A 52 2.05 -6.28 -7.15
C GLU A 52 2.34 -7.61 -7.86
N SER A 53 3.45 -7.69 -8.60
CA SER A 53 3.88 -8.90 -9.29
C SER A 53 5.39 -9.02 -9.38
N VAL A 54 5.88 -10.25 -9.54
CA VAL A 54 7.29 -10.59 -9.75
C VAL A 54 7.34 -11.61 -10.87
N ASP A 55 7.89 -11.20 -12.01
CA ASP A 55 7.98 -12.01 -13.21
C ASP A 55 9.46 -12.22 -13.55
N GLU A 56 9.88 -13.48 -13.71
CA GLU A 56 11.20 -13.80 -14.29
C GLU A 56 11.15 -13.47 -15.78
N ILE A 57 12.16 -12.77 -16.28
CA ILE A 57 12.22 -12.26 -17.65
C ILE A 57 13.54 -12.67 -18.31
N CYS A 58 13.62 -12.54 -19.63
CA CYS A 58 14.87 -12.76 -20.33
C CYS A 58 15.83 -11.55 -20.20
N GLU A 59 17.08 -11.75 -20.60
CA GLU A 59 18.10 -10.71 -20.53
C GLU A 59 17.81 -9.49 -21.41
N ILE A 60 17.23 -9.71 -22.60
CA ILE A 60 16.89 -8.65 -23.55
C ILE A 60 15.84 -7.71 -22.92
N GLU A 61 14.75 -8.28 -22.39
CA GLU A 61 13.70 -7.53 -21.68
C GLU A 61 14.25 -6.75 -20.49
N TYR A 62 15.22 -7.32 -19.77
CA TYR A 62 15.86 -6.65 -18.64
C TYR A 62 16.59 -5.39 -19.08
N PHE A 63 17.43 -5.47 -20.12
CA PHE A 63 18.19 -4.31 -20.59
C PHE A 63 17.28 -3.23 -21.17
N ASP A 64 16.27 -3.62 -21.94
CA ASP A 64 15.29 -2.69 -22.49
C ASP A 64 14.51 -1.99 -21.38
N GLY A 65 14.02 -2.76 -20.40
CA GLY A 65 13.34 -2.24 -19.22
C GLY A 65 14.20 -1.28 -18.41
N LYS A 66 15.48 -1.60 -18.19
CA LYS A 66 16.44 -0.70 -17.52
C LYS A 66 16.64 0.60 -18.29
N ALA A 67 16.71 0.54 -19.62
CA ALA A 67 16.85 1.73 -20.46
C ALA A 67 15.60 2.63 -20.40
N GLN A 68 14.41 2.03 -20.45
CA GLN A 68 13.14 2.76 -20.28
C GLN A 68 13.03 3.39 -18.89
N MET A 69 13.35 2.63 -17.84
CA MET A 69 13.32 3.11 -16.46
C MET A 69 14.28 4.30 -16.24
N LYS A 70 15.46 4.26 -16.85
CA LYS A 70 16.45 5.36 -16.80
C LYS A 70 15.95 6.64 -17.51
N LYS A 71 15.18 6.49 -18.59
CA LYS A 71 14.58 7.61 -19.33
C LYS A 71 13.38 8.23 -18.60
N ASN A 72 12.73 7.48 -17.71
CA ASN A 72 11.55 7.96 -17.00
C ASN A 72 11.93 8.96 -15.89
N LEU A 73 11.55 10.22 -16.09
CA LEU A 73 11.81 11.33 -15.17
C LEU A 73 11.22 11.12 -13.76
N TYR A 74 10.16 10.32 -13.63
CA TYR A 74 9.58 10.00 -12.31
C TYR A 74 10.63 9.39 -11.35
N PHE A 75 11.56 8.59 -11.88
CA PHE A 75 12.62 7.97 -11.10
C PHE A 75 13.83 8.87 -10.88
N SER A 76 14.01 9.94 -11.66
CA SER A 76 15.15 10.86 -11.52
C SER A 76 14.88 11.99 -10.53
N VAL A 77 13.62 12.42 -10.42
CA VAL A 77 13.22 13.49 -9.51
C VAL A 77 13.42 13.06 -8.05
N THR A 78 13.77 14.01 -7.18
CA THR A 78 14.03 13.73 -5.75
C THR A 78 12.98 14.29 -4.80
N ASN A 79 12.28 15.36 -5.20
CA ASN A 79 11.37 16.09 -4.34
C ASN A 79 10.05 16.45 -5.02
N SER A 80 9.03 16.78 -4.23
CA SER A 80 7.68 17.04 -4.75
C SER A 80 7.56 18.34 -5.56
N SER A 81 8.44 19.33 -5.31
CA SER A 81 8.43 20.61 -6.03
C SER A 81 8.97 20.46 -7.45
N GLU A 82 10.07 19.73 -7.60
CA GLU A 82 10.64 19.34 -8.89
C GLU A 82 9.67 18.44 -9.66
N GLN A 83 9.03 17.48 -8.99
CA GLN A 83 8.02 16.60 -9.58
C GLN A 83 6.85 17.38 -10.20
N ARG A 84 6.38 18.42 -9.50
CA ARG A 84 5.33 19.32 -9.98
C ARG A 84 5.82 20.20 -11.13
N ARG A 85 7.03 20.75 -11.05
CA ARG A 85 7.62 21.61 -12.09
C ARG A 85 7.79 20.87 -13.42
N LEU A 86 8.29 19.64 -13.36
CA LEU A 86 8.58 18.83 -14.54
C LEU A 86 7.35 18.02 -15.03
N ASN A 87 6.22 18.10 -14.31
CA ASN A 87 4.98 17.39 -14.62
C ASN A 87 5.18 15.89 -14.93
N VAL A 88 5.98 15.20 -14.12
CA VAL A 88 6.42 13.81 -14.40
C VAL A 88 5.40 12.75 -13.99
N ILE A 89 4.26 13.14 -13.43
CA ILE A 89 3.19 12.22 -13.02
C ILE A 89 2.14 12.24 -14.10
N ASP A 90 1.87 11.08 -14.67
CA ASP A 90 0.61 10.85 -15.37
C ASP A 90 -0.49 10.64 -14.32
N TYR A 91 -1.40 11.61 -14.21
CA TYR A 91 -2.49 11.55 -13.24
C TYR A 91 -3.60 10.57 -13.64
N GLU A 92 -3.70 10.18 -14.91
CA GLU A 92 -4.66 9.17 -15.36
C GLU A 92 -4.26 7.77 -14.88
N ALA A 93 -2.96 7.52 -14.75
CA ALA A 93 -2.41 6.29 -14.19
C ALA A 93 -2.47 6.20 -12.65
N VAL A 94 -2.94 7.26 -11.95
CA VAL A 94 -2.99 7.29 -10.49
C VAL A 94 -4.19 6.52 -9.97
N ILE A 95 -3.92 5.50 -9.15
CA ILE A 95 -4.92 4.64 -8.54
C ILE A 95 -5.19 5.11 -7.11
N GLU A 96 -6.47 5.22 -6.74
CA GLU A 96 -6.88 5.45 -5.35
C GLU A 96 -6.94 4.13 -4.58
N LEU A 97 -6.47 4.13 -3.34
CA LEU A 97 -6.67 2.98 -2.48
C LEU A 97 -8.15 2.83 -2.17
N GLU A 98 -8.67 1.63 -2.38
CA GLU A 98 -9.88 1.17 -1.74
C GLU A 98 -9.64 1.06 -0.23
N THR A 99 -9.83 2.17 0.48
CA THR A 99 -9.85 2.12 1.93
C THR A 99 -11.19 1.56 2.38
N PRO A 100 -11.23 0.50 3.20
CA PRO A 100 -12.49 0.09 3.80
C PRO A 100 -13.03 1.29 4.58
N LYS A 101 -14.29 1.66 4.31
CA LYS A 101 -14.96 2.76 5.02
C LYS A 101 -14.72 2.57 6.50
N GLN A 102 -14.08 3.55 7.15
CA GLN A 102 -13.87 3.49 8.58
C GLN A 102 -15.25 3.29 9.21
N ARG A 103 -15.44 2.16 9.91
CA ARG A 103 -16.66 1.93 10.68
C ARG A 103 -16.74 3.06 11.69
N LYS A 104 -17.67 3.99 11.48
CA LYS A 104 -17.99 4.98 12.50
C LYS A 104 -18.38 4.17 13.74
N ARG A 105 -17.60 4.27 14.82
CA ARG A 105 -18.05 3.75 16.10
C ARG A 105 -19.32 4.54 16.43
N ASP A 106 -20.46 3.86 16.52
CA ASP A 106 -21.65 4.50 17.05
C ASP A 106 -21.28 5.02 18.44
N LYS A 107 -21.37 6.34 18.62
CA LYS A 107 -21.02 7.02 19.89
C LYS A 107 -21.78 6.40 21.07
N ASN A 108 -22.90 5.72 20.78
CA ASN A 108 -23.75 5.03 21.75
C ASN A 108 -23.40 3.56 22.00
N PHE A 109 -22.41 2.93 21.36
CA PHE A 109 -22.09 1.52 21.68
C PHE A 109 -21.59 1.38 23.13
N ALA A 110 -20.74 2.30 23.58
CA ALA A 110 -20.29 2.34 24.97
C ALA A 110 -21.47 2.57 25.95
N TYR A 111 -22.42 3.45 25.57
CA TYR A 111 -23.64 3.69 26.33
C TYR A 111 -24.55 2.45 26.37
N PHE A 112 -24.75 1.78 25.23
CA PHE A 112 -25.53 0.55 25.10
C PHE A 112 -24.94 -0.59 25.93
N VAL A 113 -23.61 -0.78 25.88
CA VAL A 113 -22.90 -1.77 26.71
C VAL A 113 -23.07 -1.45 28.20
N LYS A 114 -22.93 -0.18 28.60
CA LYS A 114 -23.16 0.27 29.98
C LYS A 114 -24.59 -0.01 30.42
N MET A 115 -25.58 0.35 29.62
CA MET A 115 -26.99 0.14 29.94
C MET A 115 -27.35 -1.34 30.06
N ASN A 116 -26.86 -2.19 29.15
CA ASN A 116 -27.08 -3.63 29.24
C ASN A 116 -26.46 -4.25 30.51
N LYS A 117 -25.31 -3.73 30.96
CA LYS A 117 -24.70 -4.18 32.22
C LYS A 117 -25.56 -3.79 33.42
N ILE A 118 -26.12 -2.57 33.43
CA ILE A 118 -27.04 -2.10 34.47
C ILE A 118 -28.30 -2.96 34.51
N ILE A 119 -28.94 -3.18 33.35
CA ILE A 119 -30.15 -4.00 33.23
C ILE A 119 -29.92 -5.42 33.74
N LYS A 120 -28.80 -6.06 33.34
CA LYS A 120 -28.45 -7.42 33.82
C LYS A 120 -28.26 -7.46 35.34
N ASN A 121 -27.61 -6.46 35.91
CA ASN A 121 -27.39 -6.39 37.36
C ASN A 121 -28.69 -6.17 38.12
N ASP A 122 -29.58 -5.30 37.62
CA ASP A 122 -30.89 -5.06 38.23
C ASP A 122 -31.75 -6.33 38.19
N PHE A 123 -31.78 -7.00 37.03
CA PHE A 123 -32.49 -8.28 36.89
C PHE A 123 -31.96 -9.34 37.86
N LYS A 124 -30.64 -9.46 38.02
CA LYS A 124 -30.02 -10.41 38.96
C LYS A 124 -30.36 -10.10 40.42
N LYS A 125 -30.45 -8.82 40.81
CA LYS A 125 -30.87 -8.41 42.16
C LYS A 125 -32.32 -8.78 42.43
N ARG A 126 -33.24 -8.43 41.53
CA ARG A 126 -34.66 -8.77 41.67
C ARG A 126 -34.88 -10.28 41.76
N LEU A 127 -34.13 -11.07 40.99
CA LEU A 127 -34.20 -12.53 41.06
C LEU A 127 -33.73 -13.10 42.41
N ALA A 128 -32.76 -12.44 43.04
CA ALA A 128 -32.25 -12.82 44.36
C ALA A 128 -33.15 -12.36 45.52
N GLU A 129 -34.05 -11.40 45.29
CA GLU A 129 -35.05 -10.95 46.27
C GLU A 129 -36.33 -11.81 46.26
N VAL A 130 -36.49 -12.69 45.26
CA VAL A 130 -37.67 -13.55 45.05
C VAL A 130 -37.40 -15.00 45.50
N ILE A 131 -36.16 -15.35 45.87
CA ILE A 131 -35.72 -16.65 46.41
C ILE A 131 -35.41 -16.47 47.89
#